data_AF-A0A3N5U3R1-F1
#
_entry.id   AF-A0A3N5U3R1-F1
#
_cell.length_a   1.000
_cell.length_b   1.000
_cell.length_c   1.000
_cell.angle_alpha   90.00
_cell.angle_beta   90.00
_cell.angle_gamma   90.00
#
_symmetry.space_group_name_H-M   'P 1'
#
loop_
_entity.id
_entity.type
_entity.pdbx_description
1 polymer ?
#
loop_
_entity_poly.entity_id
_entity_poly.type
_entity_poly.pdbx_seq_one_letter_code
_entity_poly.pdbx_strand_id
1 'polypeptide(L)'
;MRQRITVSYELAPLTTDETPQYIGHRLKVGGASRPIFTPEAIRLIHSYSKGYPRLINIICDHALMSGYSRGVDRIDEKIIKECGRELKVAIGSDPSEEKATPPAAPPKKESAASLAPAPSADQSHPWRGALVFAGFLA
;
A
#
# COMPACT_ATOMS: atom_id res chain seq x y z
N MET A 1 -15.68 16.78 -21.94
CA MET A 1 -15.78 15.34 -21.64
C MET A 1 -14.40 14.83 -21.26
N ARG A 2 -14.12 14.52 -19.98
CA ARG A 2 -12.83 13.92 -19.56
C ARG A 2 -13.11 12.48 -19.17
N GLN A 3 -12.74 11.53 -20.03
CA GLN A 3 -12.81 10.11 -19.71
C GLN A 3 -11.79 9.80 -18.60
N ARG A 4 -12.20 9.06 -17.57
CA ARG A 4 -11.29 8.52 -16.55
C ARG A 4 -10.53 7.34 -17.17
N ILE A 5 -9.26 7.56 -17.51
CA ILE A 5 -8.34 6.48 -17.85
C ILE A 5 -7.82 5.93 -16.51
N THR A 6 -8.26 4.73 -16.12
CA THR A 6 -7.77 4.05 -14.92
C THR A 6 -6.56 3.21 -15.29
N VAL A 7 -5.36 3.74 -15.07
CA VAL A 7 -4.12 2.95 -15.15
C VAL A 7 -3.93 2.27 -13.78
N SER A 8 -4.07 0.95 -13.75
CA SER A 8 -3.77 0.15 -12.56
C SER A 8 -2.27 -0.15 -12.54
N TYR A 9 -1.51 0.66 -11.80
CA TYR A 9 -0.13 0.35 -11.44
C TYR A 9 -0.12 -0.09 -9.97
N GLU A 10 0.40 -1.27 -9.70
CA GLU A 10 0.55 -1.78 -8.34
C GLU A 10 1.79 -1.13 -7.72
N LEU A 11 1.57 -0.18 -6.80
CA LEU A 11 2.69 0.37 -6.04
C LEU A 11 3.23 -0.71 -5.11
N ALA A 12 4.54 -0.96 -5.20
CA ALA A 12 5.24 -1.84 -4.29
C ALA A 12 5.04 -1.36 -2.84
N PRO A 13 4.88 -2.30 -1.87
CA PRO A 13 4.79 -1.96 -0.47
C PRO A 13 6.09 -1.30 0.02
N LEU A 14 5.94 -0.28 0.86
CA LEU A 14 7.05 0.41 1.52
C LEU A 14 7.71 -0.51 2.55
N THR A 15 9.04 -0.42 2.63
CA THR A 15 9.80 -1.07 3.70
C THR A 15 9.58 -0.38 5.04
N THR A 16 10.01 -1.04 6.13
CA THR A 16 9.95 -0.49 7.49
C THR A 16 10.74 0.81 7.64
N ASP A 17 11.81 0.99 6.85
CA ASP A 17 12.66 2.18 6.87
C ASP A 17 12.08 3.33 6.03
N GLU A 18 11.38 3.01 4.94
CA GLU A 18 10.74 4.01 4.07
C GLU A 18 9.40 4.50 4.64
N THR A 19 8.71 3.68 5.44
CA THR A 19 7.41 4.03 6.00
C THR A 19 7.42 5.30 6.88
N PRO A 20 8.38 5.48 7.82
CA PRO A 20 8.54 6.73 8.55
C PRO A 20 8.76 7.93 7.64
N GLN A 21 9.56 7.77 6.57
CA GLN A 21 9.86 8.84 5.62
C GLN A 21 8.62 9.24 4.82
N TYR A 22 7.84 8.25 4.38
CA TYR A 22 6.58 8.45 3.69
C TYR A 22 5.58 9.21 4.57
N ILE A 23 5.35 8.75 5.80
CA ILE A 23 4.45 9.40 6.75
C ILE A 23 4.92 10.82 7.05
N GLY A 24 6.21 11.01 7.32
CA GLY A 24 6.80 12.32 7.59
C GLY A 24 6.64 13.29 6.42
N HIS A 25 6.90 12.84 5.20
CA HIS A 25 6.69 13.64 3.99
C HIS A 25 5.22 14.07 3.84
N ARG A 26 4.28 13.12 4.01
CA ARG A 26 2.83 13.38 3.91
C ARG A 26 2.37 14.40 4.95
N LEU A 27 2.82 14.26 6.18
CA LEU A 27 2.49 15.21 7.25
C LEU A 27 3.06 16.60 6.97
N LYS A 28 4.30 16.68 6.45
CA LYS A 28 4.92 17.96 6.06
C LYS A 28 4.13 18.66 4.95
N VAL A 29 3.69 17.91 3.93
CA VAL A 29 2.81 18.43 2.87
C VAL A 29 1.47 18.90 3.44
N GLY A 30 0.94 18.21 4.45
CA GLY A 30 -0.24 18.61 5.22
C GLY A 30 -0.02 19.79 6.19
N GLY A 31 1.17 20.39 6.23
CA GLY A 31 1.49 21.55 7.07
C GLY A 31 1.90 21.21 8.50
N ALA A 32 2.12 19.94 8.85
CA ALA A 32 2.63 19.58 10.16
C ALA A 32 4.11 19.99 10.29
N SER A 33 4.41 20.81 11.30
CA SER A 33 5.77 21.22 11.66
C SER A 33 6.39 20.41 12.79
N ARG A 34 5.58 19.56 13.45
CA ARG A 34 5.96 18.75 14.61
C ARG A 34 5.70 17.26 14.37
N PRO A 35 6.44 16.36 15.06
CA PRO A 35 6.17 14.92 14.99
C PRO A 35 4.84 14.59 15.67
N ILE A 36 3.82 14.23 14.88
CA ILE A 36 2.49 13.87 15.38
C ILE A 36 2.44 12.41 15.87
N PHE A 37 3.18 11.49 15.26
CA PHE A 37 3.22 10.08 15.66
C PHE A 37 4.46 9.76 16.49
N THR A 38 4.32 8.85 17.46
CA THR A 38 5.47 8.22 18.13
C THR A 38 6.17 7.21 17.20
N PRO A 39 7.47 6.93 17.39
CA PRO A 39 8.15 5.85 16.68
C PRO A 39 7.44 4.50 16.81
N GLU A 40 6.87 4.22 17.98
CA GLU A 40 6.09 3.03 18.32
C GLU A 40 4.82 2.94 17.48
N ALA A 41 4.10 4.07 17.34
CA ALA A 41 2.92 4.19 16.50
C ALA A 41 3.26 3.92 15.03
N ILE A 42 4.37 4.47 14.52
CA ILE A 42 4.80 4.25 13.12
C ILE A 42 5.09 2.77 12.85
N ARG A 43 5.75 2.06 13.78
CA ARG A 43 5.99 0.62 13.66
C ARG A 43 4.69 -0.19 13.58
N LEU A 44 3.68 0.18 14.36
CA LEU A 44 2.37 -0.46 14.30
C LEU A 44 1.60 -0.14 13.02
N ILE A 45 1.68 1.10 12.54
CA ILE A 45 1.09 1.49 11.25
C ILE A 45 1.70 0.63 10.13
N HIS A 46 3.02 0.45 10.10
CA HIS A 46 3.68 -0.44 9.14
C HIS A 46 3.17 -1.88 9.27
N SER A 47 3.11 -2.42 10.49
CA SER A 47 2.63 -3.78 10.73
C SER A 47 1.20 -4.02 10.25
N TYR A 48 0.28 -3.07 10.49
CA TYR A 48 -1.11 -3.19 10.04
C TYR A 48 -1.29 -2.95 8.54
N SER A 49 -0.50 -2.05 7.96
CA SER A 49 -0.58 -1.75 6.53
C SER A 49 0.25 -2.67 5.66
N LYS A 50 1.16 -3.47 6.23
CA LYS A 50 2.21 -4.22 5.52
C LYS A 50 3.06 -3.35 4.57
N GLY A 51 3.09 -2.04 4.78
CA GLY A 51 3.77 -1.09 3.90
C GLY A 51 2.94 -0.54 2.75
N TYR A 52 1.68 -0.95 2.56
CA TYR A 52 0.86 -0.44 1.46
C TYR A 52 0.49 1.04 1.68
N PRO A 53 0.89 1.97 0.79
CA PRO A 53 0.66 3.41 1.00
C PRO A 53 -0.82 3.79 1.21
N ARG A 54 -1.73 3.08 0.52
CA ARG A 54 -3.18 3.29 0.69
C ARG A 54 -3.65 2.94 2.09
N LEU A 55 -3.22 1.80 2.63
CA LEU A 55 -3.57 1.38 4.00
C LEU A 55 -2.92 2.26 5.05
N ILE A 56 -1.66 2.68 4.84
CA ILE A 56 -0.97 3.64 5.71
C ILE A 56 -1.82 4.91 5.85
N ASN A 57 -2.26 5.50 4.74
CA ASN A 57 -3.06 6.72 4.77
C ASN A 57 -4.38 6.52 5.52
N ILE A 58 -5.11 5.43 5.26
CA ILE A 58 -6.37 5.13 5.96
C ILE A 58 -6.14 5.04 7.47
N ILE A 59 -5.10 4.33 7.91
CA ILE A 59 -4.78 4.20 9.35
C ILE A 59 -4.40 5.56 9.94
N CYS A 60 -3.57 6.35 9.24
CA CYS A 60 -3.16 7.67 9.68
C CYS A 60 -4.37 8.62 9.81
N ASP A 61 -5.27 8.66 8.84
CA ASP A 61 -6.44 9.54 8.84
C ASP A 61 -7.37 9.22 10.03
N HIS A 62 -7.65 7.93 10.27
CA HIS A 62 -8.42 7.49 11.44
C HIS A 62 -7.72 7.83 12.76
N ALA A 63 -6.41 7.62 12.84
CA ALA A 63 -5.64 7.92 14.04
C ALA A 63 -5.61 9.41 14.35
N LEU A 64 -5.47 10.27 13.34
CA LEU A 64 -5.52 11.72 13.48
C LEU A 64 -6.90 12.18 13.97
N MET A 65 -7.98 11.63 13.40
CA MET A 65 -9.35 11.93 13.82
C MET A 65 -9.62 11.49 15.26
N SER A 66 -9.16 10.28 15.64
CA SER A 66 -9.27 9.75 17.01
C SER A 66 -8.47 10.59 18.00
N GLY A 67 -7.25 10.97 17.66
CA GLY A 67 -6.41 11.82 18.50
C GLY A 67 -7.00 13.22 18.69
N TYR A 68 -7.52 13.82 17.62
CA TYR A 68 -8.21 15.10 17.68
C TYR A 68 -9.43 15.04 18.61
N SER A 69 -10.26 14.00 18.48
CA SER A 69 -11.42 13.78 19.35
C SER A 69 -11.06 13.66 20.84
N ARG A 70 -9.88 13.11 21.14
CA ARG A 70 -9.35 12.94 22.50
C ARG A 70 -8.57 14.16 23.02
N GLY A 71 -8.37 15.18 22.19
CA GLY A 71 -7.56 16.36 22.53
C GLY A 71 -6.08 16.03 22.74
N VAL A 72 -5.55 14.98 22.11
CA VAL A 72 -4.12 14.63 22.22
C VAL A 72 -3.32 15.20 21.06
N ASP A 73 -2.20 15.82 21.38
CA ASP A 73 -1.30 16.42 20.39
C ASP A 73 -0.34 15.43 19.74
N ARG A 74 -0.21 14.23 20.31
CA ARG A 74 0.70 13.18 19.84
C ARG A 74 -0.01 11.82 19.89
N ILE A 75 0.02 11.12 18.76
CA ILE A 75 -0.58 9.80 18.58
C ILE A 75 0.41 8.73 19.04
N ASP A 76 -0.02 7.93 20.01
CA ASP A 76 0.73 6.81 20.58
C ASP A 76 0.30 5.47 20.00
N GLU A 77 0.97 4.41 20.41
CA GLU A 77 0.65 3.04 20.02
C GLU A 77 -0.74 2.58 20.47
N LYS A 78 -1.32 3.17 21.53
CA LYS A 78 -2.63 2.78 22.06
C LYS A 78 -3.72 3.20 21.09
N ILE A 79 -3.67 4.44 20.62
CA ILE A 79 -4.61 4.96 19.61
C ILE A 79 -4.50 4.14 18.32
N ILE A 80 -3.28 3.82 17.87
CA ILE A 80 -3.10 2.99 16.67
C ILE A 80 -3.66 1.58 16.84
N LYS A 81 -3.52 0.95 18.02
CA LYS A 81 -4.11 -0.37 18.29
C LYS A 81 -5.64 -0.33 18.25
N GLU A 82 -6.25 0.73 18.78
CA GLU A 82 -7.69 0.92 18.74
C GLU A 82 -8.17 1.12 17.29
N CYS A 83 -7.53 2.02 16.54
CA CYS A 83 -7.82 2.23 15.11
C CYS A 83 -7.62 0.94 14.29
N GLY A 84 -6.56 0.17 14.57
CA GLY A 84 -6.30 -1.11 13.90
C GLY A 84 -7.39 -2.16 14.17
N ARG A 85 -7.99 -2.17 15.37
CA ARG A 85 -9.15 -3.02 15.66
C ARG A 85 -10.39 -2.57 14.91
N GLU A 86 -10.67 -1.26 14.89
CA GLU A 86 -11.83 -0.69 14.18
C GLU A 86 -11.74 -0.91 12.67
N LEU A 87 -10.55 -0.72 12.09
CA LEU A 87 -10.33 -0.93 10.66
C LEU A 87 -10.48 -2.38 10.25
N LYS A 88 -10.07 -3.33 11.10
CA LYS A 88 -10.35 -4.76 10.87
C LYS A 88 -11.84 -5.07 10.86
N VAL A 89 -12.65 -4.33 11.62
CA VAL A 89 -14.11 -4.45 11.60
C VAL A 89 -14.68 -3.82 10.32
N ALA A 90 -14.15 -2.68 9.89
CA ALA A 90 -14.65 -1.95 8.70
C ALA A 90 -14.26 -2.58 7.35
N ILE A 91 -13.12 -3.28 7.29
CA ILE A 91 -12.61 -3.91 6.05
C ILE A 91 -13.28 -5.28 5.80
N GLY A 92 -14.16 -5.75 6.70
CA GLY A 92 -14.81 -7.05 6.60
C GLY A 92 -13.88 -8.15 7.07
N SER A 93 -14.20 -8.71 8.23
CA SER A 93 -13.56 -9.93 8.72
C SER A 93 -14.16 -11.15 8.01
N ASP A 94 -13.57 -11.55 6.90
CA ASP A 94 -13.43 -12.97 6.58
C ASP A 94 -11.96 -13.35 6.81
N PRO A 95 -11.65 -14.12 7.87
CA PRO A 95 -10.34 -14.69 8.06
C PRO A 95 -10.27 -15.98 7.23
N SER A 96 -10.19 -15.88 5.90
CA SER A 96 -9.94 -17.02 5.03
C SER A 96 -9.23 -16.58 3.75
N GLU A 97 -7.96 -16.98 3.66
CA GLU A 97 -7.08 -16.95 2.48
C GLU A 97 -6.43 -15.61 2.08
N GLU A 98 -5.32 -15.30 2.74
CA GLU A 98 -4.08 -15.15 1.98
C GLU A 98 -2.95 -15.83 2.76
N LYS A 99 -2.83 -17.14 2.52
CA LYS A 99 -1.59 -17.88 2.71
C LYS A 99 -0.56 -17.25 1.78
N ALA A 100 0.12 -16.20 2.23
CA ALA A 100 1.44 -15.86 1.71
C ALA A 100 2.40 -16.94 2.23
N THR A 101 2.36 -18.08 1.53
CA THR A 101 3.46 -19.03 1.46
C THR A 101 4.76 -18.23 1.33
N PRO A 102 5.81 -18.49 2.12
CA PRO A 102 7.09 -17.83 1.90
C PRO A 102 7.54 -18.14 0.46
N PRO A 103 7.68 -17.15 -0.44
CA PRO A 103 8.48 -17.39 -1.62
C PRO A 103 9.91 -17.51 -1.13
N ALA A 104 10.38 -18.75 -1.10
CA ALA A 104 11.79 -19.04 -1.17
C ALA A 104 12.45 -18.11 -2.21
N ALA A 105 13.54 -17.46 -1.81
CA ALA A 105 14.53 -16.84 -2.69
C ALA A 105 14.97 -17.85 -3.80
N PRO A 106 15.76 -17.48 -4.85
CA PRO A 106 16.58 -16.27 -5.10
C PRO A 106 16.45 -15.80 -6.60
N PRO A 107 17.32 -14.97 -7.27
CA PRO A 107 18.69 -14.58 -6.92
C PRO A 107 19.19 -13.14 -7.23
N LYS A 108 20.21 -12.79 -6.44
CA LYS A 108 21.47 -12.10 -6.78
C LYS A 108 21.40 -10.67 -7.34
N LYS A 109 21.85 -9.75 -6.46
CA LYS A 109 22.96 -8.81 -6.68
C LYS A 109 23.05 -8.26 -8.10
N GLU A 110 22.50 -7.07 -8.26
CA GLU A 110 22.95 -6.14 -9.28
C GLU A 110 24.36 -5.66 -8.91
N SER A 111 25.37 -6.24 -9.56
CA SER A 111 26.73 -5.69 -9.62
C SER A 111 27.41 -6.18 -10.90
N ALA A 112 27.53 -5.26 -11.85
CA ALA A 112 28.59 -5.08 -12.85
C ALA A 112 29.00 -6.28 -13.74
N ALA A 113 28.74 -6.13 -15.05
CA ALA A 113 29.61 -6.42 -16.20
C ALA A 113 28.70 -6.62 -17.45
N SER A 114 28.69 -5.69 -18.40
CA SER A 114 29.57 -5.67 -19.59
C SER A 114 28.97 -6.37 -20.81
N LEU A 115 28.94 -5.61 -21.91
CA LEU A 115 28.95 -5.99 -23.33
C LEU A 115 27.64 -6.38 -24.05
N ALA A 116 27.34 -5.60 -25.09
CA ALA A 116 26.32 -5.75 -26.15
C ALA A 116 26.66 -6.90 -27.15
N PRO A 117 25.97 -7.09 -28.32
CA PRO A 117 24.76 -6.46 -28.90
C PRO A 117 23.71 -7.47 -29.49
N ALA A 118 22.68 -6.91 -30.15
CA ALA A 118 21.45 -7.49 -30.76
C ALA A 118 21.60 -8.74 -31.69
N PRO A 119 20.50 -9.43 -32.09
CA PRO A 119 19.72 -8.99 -33.26
C PRO A 119 18.19 -9.23 -33.23
N SER A 120 17.54 -8.60 -34.20
CA SER A 120 16.13 -8.56 -34.64
C SER A 120 15.41 -9.90 -34.92
N ALA A 121 14.10 -9.93 -34.64
CA ALA A 121 13.00 -10.55 -35.44
C ALA A 121 11.69 -10.44 -34.59
N ASP A 122 10.69 -9.63 -34.92
CA ASP A 122 9.73 -9.70 -36.03
C ASP A 122 8.65 -10.80 -35.90
N GLN A 123 7.40 -10.34 -35.68
CA GLN A 123 6.08 -10.96 -35.95
C GLN A 123 5.76 -12.33 -35.30
N SER A 124 4.66 -12.51 -34.56
CA SER A 124 3.27 -12.48 -35.08
C SER A 124 2.24 -12.87 -33.99
N HIS A 125 1.15 -12.10 -33.93
CA HIS A 125 -0.26 -12.27 -33.50
C HIS A 125 -0.82 -13.71 -33.21
N PRO A 126 -2.11 -13.92 -32.82
CA PRO A 126 -3.14 -13.07 -32.21
C PRO A 126 -3.93 -13.76 -31.04
N TRP A 127 -4.38 -12.98 -30.05
CA TRP A 127 -5.68 -13.04 -29.34
C TRP A 127 -6.67 -14.13 -29.81
N ARG A 128 -6.56 -15.33 -29.22
CA ARG A 128 -7.54 -16.44 -29.30
C ARG A 128 -8.37 -16.51 -28.02
N GLY A 129 -9.69 -16.55 -28.17
CA GLY A 129 -10.65 -17.04 -27.17
C GLY A 129 -11.45 -15.94 -26.46
N ALA A 130 -12.51 -15.38 -27.05
CA ALA A 130 -13.85 -15.95 -27.18
C ALA A 130 -14.71 -15.87 -25.89
N LEU A 131 -15.67 -14.93 -25.95
CA LEU A 131 -17.07 -15.02 -25.50
C LEU A 131 -17.38 -14.97 -23.99
N VAL A 132 -17.61 -13.75 -23.53
CA VAL A 132 -18.35 -13.39 -22.31
C VAL A 132 -19.86 -13.36 -22.63
N PHE A 133 -20.59 -14.20 -21.91
CA PHE A 133 -21.96 -14.05 -21.39
C PHE A 133 -22.96 -13.16 -22.15
N ALA A 134 -23.94 -13.84 -22.74
CA ALA A 134 -25.25 -13.29 -23.05
C ALA A 134 -26.07 -13.11 -21.75
N GLY A 135 -26.78 -11.98 -21.66
CA GLY A 135 -27.94 -11.83 -20.79
C GLY A 135 -27.99 -10.52 -20.01
N PHE A 136 -28.66 -9.49 -20.56
CA PHE A 136 -29.62 -8.71 -19.79
C PHE A 136 -30.55 -7.86 -20.67
N LEU A 137 -31.83 -7.86 -20.29
CA LEU A 137 -33.01 -7.15 -20.80
C LEU A 137 -32.80 -5.69 -21.22
N ALA A 138 -33.41 -5.27 -22.33
CA ALA A 138 -34.76 -4.68 -22.40
C ALA A 138 -35.11 -4.32 -23.86
#